data_AF-N1ZQG4-F1
#
_entry.id   AF-N1ZQG4-F1
#
_cell.length_a   1.000
_cell.length_b   1.000
_cell.length_c   1.000
_cell.angle_alpha   90.00
_cell.angle_beta   90.00
_cell.angle_gamma   90.00
#
_symmetry.space_group_name_H-M   'P 1'
#
loop_
_entity.id
_entity.type
_entity.pdbx_description
1 polymer ?
#
loop_
_entity_poly.entity_id
_entity_poly.type
_entity_poly.pdbx_seq_one_letter_code
_entity_poly.pdbx_strand_id
1 'polypeptide(L)'
;MKKIVVIFIIVYIICISLFQVFAEQNTIMLYDMKLTLSKYNNEVDFDKSDDVAFYTEHDMYDKEVKEIKYIFENHTNMKVSYGHDAELEMFVNGQWYEINLKRGIDDVAMILNSNTKREDVFQWNIEGYDLPEGKYRIIKQLSDRTYGKLGVFGERKYCAEFEISNTKNAESDTNTVMWCNIELQPSKYNETDFDKSGSVVFQTEHNVYAEDIEEITYIFKNQTAKELKYGYDTEVEVFINEKWYEIPRRHDRDDAGISLNFNKKRAGIFRWSVAATDWDIREIDLPKGKYRLIKQVSDSDNSYGEYGFFGKRKYYAEFEIGKSIYTKYSPYGYEKLQRLPKEYTKKIAIKNDDVVLIEGGETENTENIKKFIENVDLGIPAFLRMTRYLKNGDILITEVEYTKGKYIYRYDSTRTQKDIGIIKKEYPYMITDGNNVYLSNWSNWEYKQKYQGEAGEHLFSKANGECAMYAVEEVKHIMEKYSQGSTVYRIKIKDQEYYFSEQTAIEQVLKLEKRKGHINIEITDIIWHDNGEFLIKVVSEDRKEGYTTVYKLYE
;
A
#
# COMPACT_ATOMS: atom_id res chain seq x y z
N MET A 1 19.11 56.56 4.26
CA MET A 1 18.63 55.90 3.03
C MET A 1 18.64 54.40 3.25
N LYS A 2 17.48 53.77 3.05
CA LYS A 2 17.19 52.34 3.28
C LYS A 2 18.10 51.45 2.42
N LYS A 3 18.61 50.36 3.00
CA LYS A 3 18.71 49.06 2.31
C LYS A 3 18.39 47.95 3.31
N ILE A 4 17.26 47.30 3.03
CA ILE A 4 16.77 46.07 3.63
C ILE A 4 17.49 44.93 2.92
N VAL A 5 18.02 43.96 3.68
CA VAL A 5 18.33 42.62 3.17
C VAL A 5 17.67 41.62 4.10
N VAL A 6 16.80 40.81 3.50
CA VAL A 6 15.93 39.80 4.10
C VAL A 6 16.74 38.52 4.29
N ILE A 7 16.68 37.94 5.49
CA ILE A 7 17.11 36.56 5.76
C ILE A 7 15.84 35.75 6.04
N PHE A 8 15.56 34.75 5.20
CA PHE A 8 14.51 33.77 5.40
C PHE A 8 14.95 32.74 6.45
N ILE A 9 14.28 32.72 7.60
CA ILE A 9 14.28 31.56 8.51
C ILE A 9 12.89 30.91 8.37
N ILE A 10 12.90 29.68 7.86
CA ILE A 10 11.73 28.81 7.77
C ILE A 10 11.42 28.32 9.19
N VAL A 11 10.31 28.77 9.76
CA VAL A 11 9.73 28.24 11.01
C VAL A 11 8.47 27.48 10.65
N TYR A 12 8.43 26.23 11.11
CA TYR A 12 7.33 25.27 11.03
C TYR A 12 6.03 25.91 11.58
N ILE A 13 5.00 26.00 10.74
CA ILE A 13 3.66 26.43 11.16
C ILE A 13 2.97 25.22 11.81
N ILE A 14 2.89 25.23 13.14
CA ILE A 14 1.85 24.50 13.88
C ILE A 14 0.59 25.35 13.77
N CYS A 15 -0.49 24.75 13.26
CA CYS A 15 -1.82 25.37 13.20
C CYS A 15 -2.34 25.63 14.62
N ILE A 16 -2.04 26.81 15.16
CA ILE A 16 -2.76 27.41 16.28
C ILE A 16 -4.01 28.05 15.69
N SER A 17 -5.18 27.58 16.12
CA SER A 17 -6.46 28.23 15.88
C SER A 17 -6.36 29.70 16.31
N LEU A 18 -6.58 30.62 15.37
CA LEU A 18 -6.43 32.06 15.54
C LEU A 18 -7.27 32.62 16.70
N PHE A 19 -6.62 33.10 17.76
CA PHE A 19 -7.19 34.10 18.67
C PHE A 19 -6.91 35.49 18.09
N GLN A 20 -7.96 36.25 17.74
CA GLN A 20 -7.82 37.68 17.45
C GLN A 20 -7.78 38.47 18.76
N VAL A 21 -6.65 39.10 19.07
CA VAL A 21 -6.51 40.03 20.19
C VAL A 21 -6.54 41.46 19.63
N PHE A 22 -7.64 42.17 19.85
CA PHE A 22 -7.64 43.63 19.84
C PHE A 22 -7.36 44.12 21.26
N ALA A 23 -6.32 44.94 21.40
CA ALA A 23 -5.95 45.57 22.66
C ALA A 23 -6.92 46.73 22.98
N GLU A 24 -8.02 46.42 23.67
CA GLU A 24 -8.74 47.28 24.61
C GLU A 24 -9.82 46.43 25.31
N GLN A 25 -9.67 46.20 26.63
CA GLN A 25 -10.39 45.29 27.54
C GLN A 25 -9.91 43.82 27.53
N ASN A 26 -9.15 43.44 28.57
CA ASN A 26 -8.80 42.05 28.94
C ASN A 26 -10.04 41.25 29.37
N THR A 27 -11.00 41.06 28.46
CA THR A 27 -12.16 40.20 28.69
C THR A 27 -11.92 38.88 27.98
N ILE A 28 -11.80 37.79 28.73
CA ILE A 28 -11.75 36.44 28.14
C ILE A 28 -13.18 36.03 27.82
N MET A 29 -13.42 35.69 26.56
CA MET A 29 -14.71 35.27 26.06
C MET A 29 -14.65 33.78 25.72
N LEU A 30 -15.68 33.04 26.14
CA LEU A 30 -15.98 31.68 25.70
C LEU A 30 -17.27 31.72 24.90
N TYR A 31 -17.19 31.62 23.57
CA TYR A 31 -18.29 31.99 22.66
C TYR A 31 -18.77 33.42 22.97
N ASP A 32 -20.04 33.60 23.32
CA ASP A 32 -20.63 34.89 23.72
C ASP A 32 -20.64 35.09 25.26
N MET A 33 -20.05 34.17 26.02
CA MET A 33 -19.98 34.26 27.49
C MET A 33 -18.72 34.96 27.96
N LYS A 34 -18.91 36.01 28.78
CA LYS A 34 -17.83 36.65 29.50
C LYS A 34 -17.40 35.79 30.68
N LEU A 35 -16.15 35.36 30.68
CA LEU A 35 -15.57 34.64 31.79
C LEU A 35 -15.16 35.62 32.91
N THR A 36 -15.41 35.22 34.15
CA THR A 36 -15.02 35.96 35.36
C THR A 36 -13.81 35.28 36.00
N LEU A 37 -12.83 36.05 36.46
CA LEU A 37 -11.69 35.47 37.18
C LEU A 37 -12.21 34.70 38.40
N SER A 38 -11.65 33.52 38.65
CA SER A 38 -12.06 32.67 39.76
C SER A 38 -12.03 33.45 41.08
N LYS A 39 -13.09 33.27 41.87
CA LYS A 39 -13.20 33.80 43.23
C LYS A 39 -12.45 32.95 44.26
N TYR A 40 -11.86 31.83 43.83
CA TYR A 40 -11.26 30.83 44.70
C TYR A 40 -9.72 30.88 44.71
N ASN A 41 -9.16 30.65 45.89
CA ASN A 41 -7.75 30.35 46.11
C ASN A 41 -7.55 28.85 46.36
N ASN A 42 -6.84 28.20 45.44
CA ASN A 42 -6.58 26.75 45.45
C ASN A 42 -5.88 26.23 46.72
N GLU A 43 -5.21 27.10 47.47
CA GLU A 43 -4.52 26.69 48.68
C GLU A 43 -5.44 26.58 49.90
N VAL A 44 -6.53 27.37 49.94
CA VAL A 44 -7.29 27.66 51.16
C VAL A 44 -8.79 27.40 51.06
N ASP A 45 -9.39 27.54 49.87
CA ASP A 45 -10.87 27.48 49.75
C ASP A 45 -11.41 26.05 49.58
N PHE A 46 -10.59 25.12 49.11
CA PHE A 46 -10.97 23.72 48.94
C PHE A 46 -10.45 22.89 50.11
N ASP A 47 -11.33 22.07 50.67
CA ASP A 47 -11.00 21.14 51.74
C ASP A 47 -10.03 20.07 51.21
N LYS A 48 -8.94 19.85 51.96
CA LYS A 48 -7.87 18.90 51.63
C LYS A 48 -7.76 17.78 52.67
N SER A 49 -8.76 17.65 53.54
CA SER A 49 -8.83 16.52 54.45
C SER A 49 -9.27 15.27 53.68
N ASP A 50 -8.91 14.11 54.21
CA ASP A 50 -9.36 12.83 53.64
C ASP A 50 -10.81 12.47 54.03
N ASP A 51 -11.56 13.41 54.63
CA ASP A 51 -12.95 13.22 55.06
C ASP A 51 -13.87 12.90 53.86
N VAL A 52 -13.68 13.59 52.72
CA VAL A 52 -14.40 13.33 51.48
C VAL A 52 -13.46 13.43 50.29
N ALA A 53 -13.39 12.39 49.47
CA ALA A 53 -12.75 12.45 48.15
C ALA A 53 -13.76 12.93 47.10
N PHE A 54 -13.33 13.81 46.21
CA PHE A 54 -14.13 14.32 45.10
C PHE A 54 -13.33 14.33 43.80
N TYR A 55 -13.80 13.58 42.81
CA TYR A 55 -13.10 13.39 41.54
C TYR A 55 -14.09 13.08 40.41
N THR A 56 -13.65 13.21 39.17
CA THR A 56 -14.42 12.81 37.99
C THR A 56 -14.13 11.34 37.64
N GLU A 57 -15.03 10.67 36.94
CA GLU A 57 -14.83 9.28 36.50
C GLU A 57 -13.53 9.10 35.69
N HIS A 58 -13.15 10.14 34.94
CA HIS A 58 -11.90 10.21 34.18
C HIS A 58 -11.21 11.54 34.43
N ASP A 59 -9.88 11.55 34.40
CA ASP A 59 -9.10 12.80 34.42
C ASP A 59 -9.15 13.52 33.06
N MET A 60 -9.57 12.82 32.00
CA MET A 60 -9.65 13.34 30.64
C MET A 60 -10.90 12.83 29.91
N TYR A 61 -11.60 13.72 29.23
CA TYR A 61 -12.84 13.48 28.50
C TYR A 61 -12.68 13.89 27.03
N ASP A 62 -13.34 13.16 26.14
CA ASP A 62 -13.45 13.56 24.74
C ASP A 62 -14.38 14.77 24.60
N LYS A 63 -14.07 15.68 23.68
CA LYS A 63 -14.90 16.86 23.41
C LYS A 63 -16.34 16.55 22.99
N GLU A 64 -16.62 15.34 22.50
CA GLU A 64 -17.96 14.90 22.15
C GLU A 64 -18.75 14.39 23.37
N VAL A 65 -18.11 14.24 24.55
CA VAL A 65 -18.77 13.87 25.80
C VAL A 65 -19.65 15.01 26.28
N LYS A 66 -20.95 14.71 26.41
CA LYS A 66 -21.97 15.69 26.81
C LYS A 66 -22.24 15.72 28.31
N GLU A 67 -21.69 14.73 29.03
CA GLU A 67 -21.98 14.43 30.42
C GLU A 67 -20.70 14.04 31.16
N ILE A 68 -20.37 14.78 32.22
CA ILE A 68 -19.21 14.49 33.07
C ILE A 68 -19.73 13.85 34.36
N LYS A 69 -19.42 12.57 34.58
CA LYS A 69 -19.74 11.90 35.85
C LYS A 69 -18.73 12.32 36.91
N TYR A 70 -19.23 12.78 38.05
CA TYR A 70 -18.44 13.09 39.22
C TYR A 70 -18.83 12.22 40.41
N ILE A 71 -17.87 11.98 41.28
CA ILE A 71 -17.93 10.98 42.33
C ILE A 71 -17.54 11.62 43.66
N PHE A 72 -18.36 11.38 44.68
CA PHE A 72 -17.99 11.60 46.08
C PHE A 72 -17.77 10.28 46.81
N GLU A 73 -16.72 10.20 47.60
CA GLU A 73 -16.52 9.15 48.60
C GLU A 73 -16.43 9.78 49.99
N ASN A 74 -17.42 9.53 50.83
CA ASN A 74 -17.45 10.05 52.19
C ASN A 74 -16.82 9.03 53.14
N HIS A 75 -15.67 9.36 53.71
CA HIS A 75 -14.94 8.53 54.67
C HIS A 75 -15.28 8.85 56.12
N THR A 76 -16.24 9.75 56.35
CA THR A 76 -16.69 10.10 57.71
C THR A 76 -17.86 9.23 58.17
N ASN A 77 -18.08 9.21 59.48
CA ASN A 77 -19.28 8.64 60.10
C ASN A 77 -20.49 9.61 60.06
N MET A 78 -20.39 10.73 59.34
CA MET A 78 -21.43 11.76 59.26
C MET A 78 -22.15 11.69 57.91
N LYS A 79 -23.41 12.13 57.91
CA LYS A 79 -24.19 12.36 56.69
C LYS A 79 -24.05 13.82 56.28
N VAL A 80 -23.80 14.05 54.99
CA VAL A 80 -23.66 15.39 54.42
C VAL A 80 -24.59 15.55 53.23
N SER A 81 -24.81 16.80 52.82
CA SER A 81 -25.69 17.17 51.73
C SER A 81 -25.07 18.22 50.83
N TYR A 82 -25.48 18.24 49.56
CA TYR A 82 -25.02 19.19 48.56
C TYR A 82 -26.17 19.52 47.60
N GLY A 83 -26.13 20.69 46.97
CA GLY A 83 -27.14 21.09 45.98
C GLY A 83 -26.99 20.34 44.66
N HIS A 84 -28.01 20.39 43.80
CA HIS A 84 -27.93 19.80 42.46
C HIS A 84 -26.85 20.47 41.60
N ASP A 85 -26.82 21.81 41.61
CA ASP A 85 -25.93 22.59 40.75
C ASP A 85 -24.46 22.51 41.14
N ALA A 86 -23.61 22.64 40.13
CA ALA A 86 -22.17 22.70 40.28
C ALA A 86 -21.65 23.96 39.60
N GLU A 87 -20.63 24.57 40.20
CA GLU A 87 -19.86 25.61 39.55
C GLU A 87 -18.81 24.96 38.62
N LEU A 88 -18.55 25.58 37.48
CA LEU A 88 -17.57 25.10 36.49
C LEU A 88 -16.57 26.21 36.20
N GLU A 89 -15.29 25.88 36.21
CA GLU A 89 -14.22 26.80 35.81
C GLU A 89 -13.31 26.20 34.75
N MET A 90 -12.72 27.06 33.92
CA MET A 90 -11.73 26.71 32.89
C MET A 90 -10.40 27.38 33.21
N PHE A 91 -9.30 26.66 32.95
CA PHE A 91 -7.95 27.17 33.12
C PHE A 91 -7.45 27.81 31.83
N VAL A 92 -7.20 29.12 31.88
CA VAL A 92 -6.76 29.92 30.72
C VAL A 92 -5.60 30.81 31.14
N ASN A 93 -4.50 30.77 30.38
CA ASN A 93 -3.30 31.62 30.59
C ASN A 93 -2.75 31.57 32.03
N GLY A 94 -2.77 30.40 32.68
CA GLY A 94 -2.23 30.22 34.03
C GLY A 94 -3.18 30.57 35.17
N GLN A 95 -4.44 30.93 34.87
CA GLN A 95 -5.45 31.30 35.87
C GLN A 95 -6.78 30.58 35.62
N TRP A 96 -7.54 30.36 36.69
CA TRP A 96 -8.90 29.80 36.63
C TRP A 96 -9.94 30.90 36.39
N TYR A 97 -10.90 30.61 35.52
CA TYR A 97 -12.02 31.51 35.21
C TYR A 97 -13.35 30.77 35.31
N GLU A 98 -14.33 31.39 35.97
CA GLU A 98 -15.69 30.90 36.15
C GLU A 98 -16.50 30.99 34.86
N ILE A 99 -17.14 29.88 34.50
CA ILE A 99 -18.11 29.78 33.42
C ILE A 99 -19.48 30.00 34.04
N ASN A 100 -20.07 31.18 33.77
CA ASN A 100 -21.36 31.59 34.32
C ASN A 100 -22.53 30.84 33.66
N LEU A 101 -22.86 29.66 34.18
CA LEU A 101 -23.99 28.84 33.73
C LEU A 101 -25.31 29.45 34.27
N LYS A 102 -26.30 29.66 33.40
CA LYS A 102 -27.61 30.22 33.80
C LYS A 102 -28.54 29.11 34.30
N ARG A 103 -28.28 28.63 35.51
CA ARG A 103 -29.10 27.58 36.12
C ARG A 103 -30.26 28.13 36.93
N GLY A 104 -31.42 27.49 36.81
CA GLY A 104 -32.62 27.81 37.58
C GLY A 104 -32.46 27.39 39.05
N ILE A 105 -33.18 28.06 39.96
CA ILE A 105 -33.17 27.71 41.38
C ILE A 105 -33.95 26.41 41.56
N ASP A 106 -33.26 25.28 41.69
CA ASP A 106 -33.84 24.05 42.23
C ASP A 106 -33.12 23.68 43.55
N ASP A 107 -33.81 23.95 44.66
CA ASP A 107 -33.41 23.65 46.04
C ASP A 107 -33.45 22.13 46.35
N VAL A 108 -32.95 21.29 45.46
CA VAL A 108 -32.88 19.85 45.69
C VAL A 108 -31.56 19.51 46.36
N ALA A 109 -31.64 19.27 47.67
CA ALA A 109 -30.51 18.74 48.45
C ALA A 109 -30.33 17.25 48.19
N MET A 110 -29.19 16.87 47.63
CA MET A 110 -28.72 15.49 47.53
C MET A 110 -28.04 15.07 48.83
N ILE A 111 -28.16 13.80 49.19
CA ILE A 111 -27.63 13.22 50.42
C ILE A 111 -26.49 12.27 50.10
N LEU A 112 -25.37 12.43 50.79
CA LEU A 112 -24.24 11.50 50.83
C LEU A 112 -24.15 10.91 52.25
N ASN A 113 -24.40 9.62 52.37
CA ASN A 113 -24.38 8.93 53.66
C ASN A 113 -22.93 8.68 54.13
N SER A 114 -22.77 8.38 55.41
CA SER A 114 -21.48 8.02 56.02
C SER A 114 -20.88 6.77 55.37
N ASN A 115 -19.57 6.77 55.09
CA ASN A 115 -18.84 5.62 54.53
C ASN A 115 -19.46 5.09 53.23
N THR A 116 -19.97 5.98 52.38
CA THR A 116 -20.58 5.61 51.08
C THR A 116 -20.01 6.42 49.93
N LYS A 117 -20.13 5.83 48.74
CA LYS A 117 -19.87 6.47 47.47
C LYS A 117 -21.18 6.96 46.86
N ARG A 118 -21.15 8.12 46.20
CA ARG A 118 -22.25 8.60 45.36
C ARG A 118 -21.69 9.15 44.05
N GLU A 119 -22.40 8.85 42.98
CA GLU A 119 -22.08 9.30 41.63
C GLU A 119 -23.23 10.18 41.14
N ASP A 120 -22.91 11.31 40.54
CA ASP A 120 -23.88 12.18 39.87
C ASP A 120 -23.27 12.70 38.57
N VAL A 121 -24.10 13.31 37.73
CA VAL A 121 -23.71 13.75 36.38
C VAL A 121 -23.81 15.26 36.27
N PHE A 122 -22.77 15.87 35.73
CA PHE A 122 -22.76 17.23 35.26
C PHE A 122 -23.04 17.24 33.75
N GLN A 123 -24.25 17.62 33.36
CA GLN A 123 -24.61 17.82 31.96
C GLN A 123 -24.29 19.27 31.56
N TRP A 124 -23.52 19.44 30.49
CA TRP A 124 -23.15 20.77 30.00
C TRP A 124 -23.99 21.20 28.78
N ASN A 125 -24.46 20.27 27.94
CA ASN A 125 -25.24 20.55 26.72
C ASN A 125 -26.71 20.98 26.98
N ILE A 126 -27.01 21.63 28.12
CA ILE A 126 -28.36 22.14 28.39
C ILE A 126 -28.54 23.56 27.80
N GLU A 127 -27.44 24.27 27.53
CA GLU A 127 -27.48 25.68 27.06
C GLU A 127 -26.99 25.88 25.61
N GLY A 128 -26.76 24.79 24.85
CA GLY A 128 -26.46 24.86 23.40
C GLY A 128 -25.03 25.29 23.03
N TYR A 129 -24.10 25.27 23.98
CA TYR A 129 -22.67 25.46 23.75
C TYR A 129 -21.95 24.12 23.94
N ASP A 130 -20.82 23.90 23.29
CA ASP A 130 -19.90 22.76 23.51
C ASP A 130 -18.66 23.24 24.28
N LEU A 131 -18.16 22.50 25.27
CA LEU A 131 -16.93 22.92 25.96
C LEU A 131 -15.74 22.73 25.01
N PRO A 132 -14.91 23.75 24.77
CA PRO A 132 -13.72 23.59 23.96
C PRO A 132 -12.68 22.71 24.68
N GLU A 133 -11.66 22.30 23.95
CA GLU A 133 -10.51 21.64 24.57
C GLU A 133 -9.85 22.56 25.62
N GLY A 134 -9.42 21.97 26.73
CA GLY A 134 -8.80 22.69 27.83
C GLY A 134 -8.90 21.95 29.15
N LYS A 135 -8.33 22.56 30.19
CA LYS A 135 -8.40 22.05 31.55
C LYS A 135 -9.54 22.73 32.31
N TYR A 136 -10.32 21.93 33.02
CA TYR A 136 -11.55 22.31 33.71
C TYR A 136 -11.55 21.83 35.15
N ARG A 137 -12.43 22.42 35.96
CA ARG A 137 -12.77 21.87 37.28
C ARG A 137 -14.24 22.07 37.63
N ILE A 138 -14.83 21.03 38.21
CA ILE A 138 -16.15 21.08 38.83
C ILE A 138 -15.95 21.45 40.30
N ILE A 139 -16.75 22.37 40.82
CA ILE A 139 -16.72 22.78 42.23
C ILE A 139 -18.08 22.49 42.87
N LYS A 140 -18.03 21.86 44.04
CA LYS A 140 -19.22 21.51 44.84
C LYS A 140 -19.00 21.89 46.30
N GLN A 141 -20.08 22.31 46.94
CA GLN A 141 -20.11 22.59 48.36
C GLN A 141 -20.95 21.54 49.10
N LEU A 142 -20.36 20.92 50.12
CA LEU A 142 -21.01 19.95 50.98
C LEU A 142 -21.22 20.57 52.36
N SER A 143 -22.34 20.26 53.00
CA SER A 143 -22.59 20.63 54.39
C SER A 143 -23.46 19.61 55.11
N ASP A 144 -23.35 19.55 56.43
CA ASP A 144 -24.25 18.81 57.31
C ASP A 144 -25.43 19.66 57.82
N ARG A 145 -25.73 20.75 57.10
CA ARG A 145 -26.75 21.73 57.51
C ARG A 145 -28.11 21.07 57.65
N THR A 146 -28.67 21.15 58.86
CA THR A 146 -30.01 20.63 59.17
C THR A 146 -30.84 21.74 59.82
N TYR A 147 -32.00 22.08 59.23
CA TYR A 147 -32.86 23.20 59.68
C TYR A 147 -32.09 24.53 59.87
N GLY A 148 -31.17 24.83 58.96
CA GLY A 148 -30.39 26.08 58.97
C GLY A 148 -29.17 26.09 59.91
N LYS A 149 -28.95 25.07 60.73
CA LYS A 149 -27.77 24.97 61.61
C LYS A 149 -26.72 24.01 61.04
N LEU A 150 -25.45 24.41 61.08
CA LEU A 150 -24.31 23.57 60.75
C LEU A 150 -23.98 22.66 61.93
N GLY A 151 -23.60 21.42 61.63
CA GLY A 151 -23.08 20.46 62.59
C GLY A 151 -21.55 20.45 62.62
N VAL A 152 -20.98 19.31 63.00
CA VAL A 152 -19.54 19.14 63.21
C VAL A 152 -18.77 19.07 61.89
N PHE A 153 -19.39 18.56 60.82
CA PHE A 153 -18.76 18.54 59.50
C PHE A 153 -18.58 19.97 58.97
N GLY A 154 -19.57 20.84 59.23
CA GLY A 154 -19.56 22.22 58.80
C GLY A 154 -19.91 22.36 57.32
N GLU A 155 -19.32 23.36 56.67
CA GLU A 155 -19.54 23.68 55.26
C GLU A 155 -18.18 23.72 54.57
N ARG A 156 -18.01 22.89 53.53
CA ARG A 156 -16.72 22.62 52.90
C ARG A 156 -16.88 22.58 51.38
N LYS A 157 -15.89 23.10 50.65
CA LYS A 157 -15.87 23.06 49.18
C LYS A 157 -14.84 22.06 48.69
N TYR A 158 -15.18 21.39 47.60
CA TYR A 158 -14.32 20.41 46.95
C TYR A 158 -14.28 20.74 45.46
N CYS A 159 -13.14 20.46 44.82
CA CYS A 159 -13.00 20.57 43.37
C CYS A 159 -12.48 19.27 42.76
N ALA A 160 -13.01 18.91 41.60
CA ALA A 160 -12.53 17.81 40.77
C ALA A 160 -12.02 18.40 39.45
N GLU A 161 -10.73 18.24 39.17
CA GLU A 161 -10.11 18.72 37.93
C GLU A 161 -10.19 17.65 36.85
N PHE A 162 -10.43 18.07 35.60
CA PHE A 162 -10.43 17.19 34.43
C PHE A 162 -10.00 17.96 33.19
N GLU A 163 -9.61 17.27 32.13
CA GLU A 163 -9.29 17.86 30.85
C GLU A 163 -10.30 17.43 29.80
N ILE A 164 -10.72 18.37 28.95
CA ILE A 164 -11.37 18.04 27.68
C ILE A 164 -10.28 18.16 26.64
N SER A 165 -10.03 17.08 25.93
CA SER A 165 -9.19 17.15 24.75
C SER A 165 -9.84 16.33 23.63
N ASN A 166 -9.34 16.47 22.42
CA ASN A 166 -9.74 15.59 21.33
C ASN A 166 -9.10 14.22 21.56
N THR A 167 -9.63 13.47 22.54
CA THR A 167 -9.13 12.16 22.95
C THR A 167 -9.61 11.08 21.98
N LYS A 168 -9.16 11.20 20.73
CA LYS A 168 -9.02 10.00 19.89
C LYS A 168 -7.98 9.01 20.43
N ASN A 169 -7.30 9.28 21.55
CA ASN A 169 -6.32 8.39 22.18
C ASN A 169 -6.21 8.64 23.71
N ALA A 170 -6.94 7.88 24.54
CA ALA A 170 -6.48 7.32 25.83
C ALA A 170 -7.62 6.58 26.55
N GLU A 171 -7.65 5.27 26.33
CA GLU A 171 -8.10 4.17 27.22
C GLU A 171 -9.43 4.31 28.00
N SER A 172 -10.50 3.84 27.36
CA SER A 172 -11.40 2.85 27.96
C SER A 172 -11.58 1.68 26.98
N ASP A 173 -11.61 0.47 27.54
CA ASP A 173 -11.34 -0.84 26.93
C ASP A 173 -12.35 -1.37 25.89
N THR A 174 -12.97 -0.53 25.05
CA THR A 174 -13.66 -0.97 23.82
C THR A 174 -13.80 0.17 22.78
N ASN A 175 -12.75 0.93 22.48
CA ASN A 175 -12.76 1.79 21.28
C ASN A 175 -12.47 0.94 20.04
N THR A 176 -13.54 0.39 19.49
CA THR A 176 -13.58 -0.22 18.16
C THR A 176 -12.93 0.71 17.13
N VAL A 177 -11.76 0.32 16.61
CA VAL A 177 -11.10 1.07 15.54
C VAL A 177 -11.77 0.73 14.23
N MET A 178 -12.46 1.72 13.66
CA MET A 178 -13.16 1.55 12.39
C MET A 178 -12.25 1.90 11.22
N TRP A 179 -12.21 1.02 10.23
CA TRP A 179 -11.55 1.21 8.95
C TRP A 179 -12.53 0.82 7.85
N CYS A 180 -12.93 1.78 7.02
CA CYS A 180 -13.93 1.57 5.95
C CYS A 180 -15.24 0.90 6.41
N ASN A 181 -15.74 1.32 7.57
CA ASN A 181 -16.91 0.74 8.25
C ASN A 181 -16.71 -0.72 8.72
N ILE A 182 -15.47 -1.19 8.81
CA ILE A 182 -15.08 -2.48 9.38
C ILE A 182 -14.41 -2.22 10.73
N GLU A 183 -14.89 -2.88 11.77
CA GLU A 183 -14.22 -2.93 13.07
C GLU A 183 -12.94 -3.76 12.94
N LEU A 184 -11.80 -3.15 13.27
CA LEU A 184 -10.51 -3.80 13.26
C LEU A 184 -10.13 -4.29 14.65
N GLN A 185 -9.50 -5.46 14.67
CA GLN A 185 -8.85 -5.96 15.87
C GLN A 185 -7.41 -5.41 15.94
N PRO A 186 -6.89 -5.08 17.12
CA PRO A 186 -5.47 -4.78 17.29
C PRO A 186 -4.62 -5.92 16.72
N SER A 187 -3.44 -5.58 16.21
CA SER A 187 -2.49 -6.58 15.73
C SER A 187 -2.23 -7.61 16.81
N LYS A 188 -2.31 -8.89 16.42
CA LYS A 188 -1.89 -10.02 17.26
C LYS A 188 -0.37 -10.16 17.35
N TYR A 189 0.38 -9.26 16.72
CA TYR A 189 1.84 -9.29 16.62
C TYR A 189 2.50 -8.11 17.32
N ASN A 190 3.59 -8.41 18.03
CA ASN A 190 4.51 -7.45 18.59
C ASN A 190 5.77 -7.33 17.70
N GLU A 191 6.55 -6.27 17.90
CA GLU A 191 7.81 -6.04 17.17
C GLU A 191 8.81 -7.20 17.26
N THR A 192 8.77 -7.98 18.35
CA THR A 192 9.63 -9.15 18.56
C THR A 192 9.19 -10.40 17.81
N ASP A 193 7.96 -10.43 17.28
CA ASP A 193 7.44 -11.58 16.51
C ASP A 193 8.03 -11.65 15.09
N PHE A 194 8.61 -10.54 14.64
CA PHE A 194 9.18 -10.42 13.30
C PHE A 194 10.70 -10.61 13.33
N ASP A 195 11.19 -11.49 12.46
CA ASP A 195 12.61 -11.73 12.31
C ASP A 195 13.27 -10.57 11.55
N LYS A 196 14.31 -9.98 12.17
CA LYS A 196 15.10 -8.87 11.62
C LYS A 196 16.55 -9.26 11.33
N SER A 197 16.84 -10.56 11.26
CA SER A 197 18.20 -11.09 11.08
C SER A 197 18.76 -10.90 9.66
N GLY A 198 17.90 -10.55 8.70
CA GLY A 198 18.24 -10.50 7.27
C GLY A 198 18.22 -11.86 6.57
N SER A 199 17.89 -12.93 7.30
CA SER A 199 17.79 -14.29 6.73
C SER A 199 16.80 -14.38 5.56
N VAL A 200 15.72 -13.61 5.62
CA VAL A 200 14.81 -13.38 4.50
C VAL A 200 14.61 -11.88 4.35
N VAL A 201 14.65 -11.40 3.10
CA VAL A 201 14.24 -10.03 2.76
C VAL A 201 12.83 -10.09 2.20
N PHE A 202 11.91 -9.35 2.81
CA PHE A 202 10.53 -9.22 2.36
C PHE A 202 10.19 -7.74 2.19
N GLN A 203 9.77 -7.35 1.00
CA GLN A 203 9.47 -5.97 0.65
C GLN A 203 8.39 -5.90 -0.43
N THR A 204 7.71 -4.76 -0.53
CA THR A 204 6.89 -4.44 -1.70
C THR A 204 7.78 -3.94 -2.85
N GLU A 205 7.27 -3.97 -4.09
CA GLU A 205 8.01 -3.44 -5.25
C GLU A 205 8.21 -1.92 -5.16
N HIS A 206 7.20 -1.22 -4.66
CA HIS A 206 7.21 0.21 -4.38
C HIS A 206 6.81 0.48 -2.93
N ASN A 207 7.30 1.59 -2.38
CA ASN A 207 7.00 2.01 -1.00
C ASN A 207 5.69 2.79 -0.91
N VAL A 208 5.23 3.42 -2.00
CA VAL A 208 4.01 4.24 -2.02
C VAL A 208 3.20 3.93 -3.27
N TYR A 209 1.92 3.64 -3.11
CA TYR A 209 0.96 3.41 -4.19
C TYR A 209 -0.18 4.43 -4.14
N ALA A 210 -0.89 4.60 -5.24
CA ALA A 210 -2.06 5.47 -5.28
C ALA A 210 -3.27 4.77 -4.66
N GLU A 211 -4.26 5.55 -4.23
CA GLU A 211 -5.51 5.04 -3.64
C GLU A 211 -6.29 4.11 -4.57
N ASP A 212 -6.16 4.29 -5.88
CA ASP A 212 -6.86 3.48 -6.88
C ASP A 212 -6.13 2.17 -7.23
N ILE A 213 -5.01 1.84 -6.57
CA ILE A 213 -4.22 0.65 -6.90
C ILE A 213 -4.99 -0.66 -6.65
N GLU A 214 -4.93 -1.60 -7.60
CA GLU A 214 -5.61 -2.90 -7.47
C GLU A 214 -4.66 -4.06 -7.07
N GLU A 215 -3.39 -3.93 -7.43
CA GLU A 215 -2.37 -4.96 -7.26
C GLU A 215 -1.10 -4.38 -6.64
N ILE A 216 -0.60 -5.03 -5.59
CA ILE A 216 0.67 -4.71 -4.93
C ILE A 216 1.60 -5.91 -5.12
N THR A 217 2.68 -5.70 -5.88
CA THR A 217 3.73 -6.71 -5.99
C THR A 217 4.56 -6.72 -4.72
N TYR A 218 4.85 -7.91 -4.21
CA TYR A 218 5.81 -8.13 -3.14
C TYR A 218 6.90 -9.10 -3.56
N ILE A 219 8.10 -8.93 -3.01
CA ILE A 219 9.30 -9.69 -3.34
C ILE A 219 9.87 -10.30 -2.06
N PHE A 220 10.13 -11.60 -2.12
CA PHE A 220 10.81 -12.39 -1.11
C PHE A 220 12.16 -12.85 -1.61
N LYS A 221 13.20 -12.73 -0.79
CA LYS A 221 14.52 -13.31 -1.06
C LYS A 221 14.96 -14.13 0.13
N ASN A 222 15.17 -15.42 -0.09
CA ASN A 222 15.79 -16.29 0.90
C ASN A 222 17.31 -16.14 0.83
N GLN A 223 17.92 -15.65 1.92
CA GLN A 223 19.37 -15.50 2.05
C GLN A 223 19.98 -16.61 2.93
N THR A 224 19.17 -17.54 3.41
CA THR A 224 19.64 -18.71 4.18
C THR A 224 20.09 -19.80 3.25
N ALA A 225 20.99 -20.67 3.72
CA ALA A 225 21.49 -21.91 3.10
C ALA A 225 20.40 -22.97 2.82
N LYS A 226 19.19 -22.82 3.35
CA LYS A 226 18.14 -23.84 3.30
C LYS A 226 17.06 -23.47 2.31
N GLU A 227 16.32 -24.47 1.84
CA GLU A 227 15.00 -24.25 1.26
C GLU A 227 14.02 -23.86 2.38
N LEU A 228 13.21 -22.83 2.13
CA LEU A 228 12.16 -22.38 3.04
C LEU A 228 10.80 -22.61 2.40
N LYS A 229 9.76 -22.76 3.21
CA LYS A 229 8.38 -22.95 2.77
C LYS A 229 7.47 -21.86 3.32
N TYR A 230 6.48 -21.48 2.54
CA TYR A 230 5.50 -20.46 2.92
C TYR A 230 4.14 -20.73 2.23
N GLY A 231 3.05 -20.33 2.88
CA GLY A 231 1.70 -20.46 2.33
C GLY A 231 1.35 -19.38 1.31
N TYR A 232 0.23 -19.51 0.61
CA TYR A 232 -0.27 -18.48 -0.32
C TYR A 232 -0.75 -17.23 0.42
N ASP A 233 -1.28 -17.41 1.62
CA ASP A 233 -1.93 -16.33 2.36
C ASP A 233 -0.95 -15.28 2.85
N THR A 234 -1.35 -14.03 2.65
CA THR A 234 -0.59 -12.85 3.05
C THR A 234 -1.51 -12.03 3.91
N GLU A 235 -1.12 -11.87 5.17
CA GLU A 235 -1.83 -11.04 6.13
C GLU A 235 -1.54 -9.57 5.83
N VAL A 236 -2.46 -8.69 6.17
CA VAL A 236 -2.33 -7.25 5.95
C VAL A 236 -2.83 -6.50 7.17
N GLU A 237 -2.09 -5.48 7.56
CA GLU A 237 -2.42 -4.62 8.68
C GLU A 237 -2.31 -3.16 8.28
N VAL A 238 -3.09 -2.31 8.95
CA VAL A 238 -3.06 -0.85 8.80
C VAL A 238 -2.57 -0.20 10.09
N PHE A 239 -1.79 0.85 9.94
CA PHE A 239 -1.28 1.64 11.05
C PHE A 239 -2.22 2.83 11.30
N ILE A 240 -2.87 2.84 12.45
CA ILE A 240 -3.84 3.87 12.87
C ILE A 240 -3.49 4.24 14.31
N ASN A 241 -3.47 5.53 14.64
CA ASN A 241 -3.25 5.99 16.02
C ASN A 241 -2.03 5.33 16.70
N GLU A 242 -0.90 5.28 15.99
CA GLU A 242 0.37 4.71 16.46
C GLU A 242 0.36 3.20 16.75
N LYS A 243 -0.69 2.48 16.35
CA LYS A 243 -0.84 1.04 16.55
C LYS A 243 -1.18 0.33 15.23
N TRP A 244 -0.77 -0.92 15.12
CA TRP A 244 -1.12 -1.80 14.00
C TRP A 244 -2.45 -2.50 14.28
N TYR A 245 -3.29 -2.61 13.26
CA TYR A 245 -4.60 -3.27 13.33
C TYR A 245 -4.74 -4.27 12.18
N GLU A 246 -5.29 -5.45 12.48
CA GLU A 246 -5.53 -6.53 11.53
C GLU A 246 -6.69 -6.16 10.60
N ILE A 247 -6.44 -6.18 9.29
CA ILE A 247 -7.50 -6.09 8.29
C ILE A 247 -8.05 -7.50 8.07
N PRO A 248 -9.33 -7.77 8.40
CA PRO A 248 -9.91 -9.09 8.27
C PRO A 248 -9.87 -9.58 6.82
N ARG A 249 -9.40 -10.83 6.61
CA ARG A 249 -9.52 -11.55 5.33
C ARG A 249 -10.38 -12.79 5.51
N ARG A 250 -11.25 -13.06 4.54
CA ARG A 250 -11.93 -14.35 4.44
C ARG A 250 -10.91 -15.39 3.95
N HIS A 251 -10.45 -16.24 4.87
CA HIS A 251 -9.71 -17.47 4.54
C HIS A 251 -10.61 -18.39 3.71
N ASP A 252 -10.06 -19.01 2.69
CA ASP A 252 -10.39 -20.38 2.26
C ASP A 252 -9.55 -20.76 1.04
N ARG A 253 -8.25 -21.01 1.23
CA ARG A 253 -7.52 -22.01 0.42
C ARG A 253 -6.47 -22.68 1.29
N ASP A 254 -6.58 -24.00 1.41
CA ASP A 254 -5.60 -24.85 2.09
C ASP A 254 -4.15 -24.52 1.67
N ASP A 255 -3.28 -24.53 2.68
CA ASP A 255 -1.83 -24.31 2.64
C ASP A 255 -1.12 -25.27 1.67
N ALA A 256 -1.22 -25.04 0.37
CA ALA A 256 -0.28 -25.58 -0.58
C ALA A 256 1.06 -24.86 -0.38
N GLY A 257 1.95 -25.47 0.41
CA GLY A 257 3.26 -24.91 0.73
C GLY A 257 4.08 -24.66 -0.54
N ILE A 258 4.50 -23.41 -0.73
CA ILE A 258 5.37 -23.02 -1.84
C ILE A 258 6.82 -23.00 -1.36
N SER A 259 7.72 -23.68 -2.09
CA SER A 259 9.14 -23.76 -1.77
C SER A 259 9.95 -22.57 -2.27
N LEU A 260 10.80 -22.01 -1.43
CA LEU A 260 11.71 -20.89 -1.66
C LEU A 260 13.16 -21.36 -1.49
N ASN A 261 13.80 -21.67 -2.61
CA ASN A 261 15.14 -22.23 -2.63
C ASN A 261 16.22 -21.26 -2.12
N PHE A 262 17.36 -21.82 -1.72
CA PHE A 262 18.58 -21.10 -1.35
C PHE A 262 18.91 -19.95 -2.31
N ASN A 263 19.14 -18.74 -1.79
CA ASN A 263 19.55 -17.56 -2.56
C ASN A 263 18.65 -17.20 -3.75
N LYS A 264 17.41 -17.71 -3.77
CA LYS A 264 16.44 -17.37 -4.81
C LYS A 264 15.51 -16.26 -4.35
N LYS A 265 15.18 -15.40 -5.31
CA LYS A 265 14.08 -14.46 -5.19
C LYS A 265 12.79 -15.14 -5.66
N ARG A 266 11.67 -14.72 -5.09
CA ARG A 266 10.34 -14.91 -5.64
C ARG A 266 9.55 -13.65 -5.48
N ALA A 267 8.57 -13.46 -6.35
CA ALA A 267 7.59 -12.41 -6.17
C ALA A 267 6.19 -12.99 -6.15
N GLY A 268 5.28 -12.27 -5.50
CA GLY A 268 3.86 -12.55 -5.49
C GLY A 268 3.09 -11.26 -5.66
N ILE A 269 1.82 -11.40 -6.00
CA ILE A 269 0.92 -10.26 -6.19
C ILE A 269 -0.13 -10.33 -5.09
N PHE A 270 -0.11 -9.33 -4.22
CA PHE A 270 -1.20 -9.05 -3.32
C PHE A 270 -2.29 -8.30 -4.10
N ARG A 271 -3.38 -9.00 -4.39
CA ARG A 271 -4.57 -8.38 -5.00
C ARG A 271 -5.51 -7.91 -3.91
N TRP A 272 -5.95 -6.67 -4.08
CA TRP A 272 -6.88 -6.03 -3.17
C TRP A 272 -8.35 -6.15 -3.68
N SER A 273 -8.56 -6.27 -4.99
CA SER A 273 -9.89 -6.45 -5.61
C SER A 273 -10.38 -7.91 -5.53
N VAL A 274 -11.41 -8.16 -4.71
CA VAL A 274 -12.20 -9.40 -4.76
C VAL A 274 -13.23 -9.24 -5.88
N ALA A 275 -12.95 -9.79 -7.07
CA ALA A 275 -13.98 -9.94 -8.08
C ALA A 275 -14.95 -11.05 -7.65
N ALA A 276 -16.12 -10.61 -7.18
CA ALA A 276 -17.44 -11.21 -7.32
C ALA A 276 -17.50 -12.73 -7.55
N THR A 277 -17.63 -13.49 -6.46
CA THR A 277 -18.86 -14.27 -6.21
C THR A 277 -18.99 -14.52 -4.71
N ASP A 278 -20.07 -13.95 -4.17
CA ASP A 278 -20.83 -14.31 -2.98
C ASP A 278 -20.22 -14.09 -1.57
N TRP A 279 -20.50 -12.85 -1.11
CA TRP A 279 -20.65 -12.35 0.27
C TRP A 279 -19.52 -11.45 0.83
N ASP A 280 -19.44 -10.27 0.21
CA ASP A 280 -19.57 -8.92 0.81
C ASP A 280 -18.47 -8.36 1.73
N ILE A 281 -17.21 -8.43 1.29
CA ILE A 281 -16.31 -7.28 1.48
C ILE A 281 -16.39 -6.51 0.18
N ARG A 282 -17.05 -5.34 0.21
CA ARG A 282 -17.17 -4.45 -0.97
C ARG A 282 -15.77 -4.19 -1.53
N GLU A 283 -15.69 -3.80 -2.80
CA GLU A 283 -14.51 -3.16 -3.41
C GLU A 283 -14.17 -1.88 -2.64
N ILE A 284 -13.62 -2.02 -1.44
CA ILE A 284 -13.22 -0.93 -0.57
C ILE A 284 -11.79 -0.67 -0.97
N ASP A 285 -11.50 0.36 -1.75
CA ASP A 285 -10.12 0.77 -2.02
C ASP A 285 -9.34 0.94 -0.69
N LEU A 286 -8.05 0.61 -0.68
CA LEU A 286 -7.22 0.88 0.50
C LEU A 286 -7.20 2.40 0.71
N PRO A 287 -7.70 2.93 1.84
CA PRO A 287 -7.60 4.36 2.09
C PRO A 287 -6.16 4.82 2.21
N LYS A 288 -5.94 6.14 2.12
CA LYS A 288 -4.64 6.71 2.49
C LYS A 288 -4.21 6.25 3.87
N GLY A 289 -2.96 5.83 3.98
CA GLY A 289 -2.43 5.35 5.25
C GLY A 289 -1.17 4.51 5.06
N LYS A 290 -0.62 4.08 6.20
CA LYS A 290 0.53 3.18 6.27
C LYS A 290 0.02 1.76 6.51
N TYR A 291 0.58 0.81 5.78
CA TYR A 291 0.19 -0.59 5.78
C TYR A 291 1.41 -1.49 5.89
N ARG A 292 1.20 -2.74 6.29
CA ARG A 292 2.21 -3.80 6.16
C ARG A 292 1.60 -5.10 5.68
N LEU A 293 2.29 -5.76 4.75
CA LEU A 293 2.05 -7.17 4.43
C LEU A 293 2.85 -8.02 5.41
N ILE A 294 2.27 -9.12 5.87
CA ILE A 294 2.92 -10.07 6.79
C ILE A 294 2.93 -11.45 6.17
N LYS A 295 4.08 -12.13 6.34
CA LYS A 295 4.27 -13.49 5.85
C LYS A 295 5.08 -14.30 6.81
N GLN A 296 4.69 -15.57 6.92
CA GLN A 296 5.41 -16.56 7.68
C GLN A 296 6.14 -17.52 6.76
N VAL A 297 7.37 -17.86 7.14
CA VAL A 297 8.23 -18.83 6.45
C VAL A 297 8.73 -19.86 7.45
N SER A 298 8.99 -21.08 6.99
CA SER A 298 9.56 -22.15 7.82
C SER A 298 10.52 -23.05 7.06
N ASP A 299 11.40 -23.77 7.77
CA ASP A 299 12.22 -24.85 7.20
C ASP A 299 11.59 -26.25 7.37
N SER A 300 10.29 -26.32 7.71
CA SER A 300 9.53 -27.56 7.84
C SER A 300 8.64 -27.83 6.63
N ASP A 301 8.54 -29.10 6.27
CA ASP A 301 7.78 -29.63 5.13
C ASP A 301 6.28 -29.79 5.41
N ASN A 302 5.87 -29.64 6.66
CA ASN A 302 4.55 -30.00 7.14
C ASN A 302 4.09 -29.07 8.28
N SER A 303 2.81 -28.72 8.25
CA SER A 303 2.11 -27.94 9.29
C SER A 303 2.05 -28.62 10.68
N TYR A 304 2.55 -29.86 10.79
CA TYR A 304 2.46 -30.72 11.99
C TYR A 304 3.80 -31.36 12.44
N GLY A 305 4.97 -30.97 11.87
CA GLY A 305 6.26 -31.64 12.13
C GLY A 305 7.36 -30.75 12.73
N GLU A 306 8.30 -31.37 13.47
CA GLU A 306 9.45 -30.75 14.15
C GLU A 306 10.16 -29.71 13.29
N TYR A 307 10.22 -28.48 13.80
CA TYR A 307 10.92 -27.38 13.17
C TYR A 307 12.44 -27.60 13.20
N GLY A 308 13.11 -27.36 12.08
CA GLY A 308 14.56 -27.36 12.03
C GLY A 308 15.15 -26.12 12.70
N PHE A 309 16.49 -25.98 12.65
CA PHE A 309 17.20 -24.85 13.27
C PHE A 309 16.72 -23.45 12.80
N PHE A 310 16.23 -23.31 11.57
CA PHE A 310 15.67 -22.03 11.13
C PHE A 310 14.31 -21.78 11.80
N GLY A 311 13.50 -22.82 11.90
CA GLY A 311 12.22 -22.79 12.58
C GLY A 311 11.16 -22.02 11.82
N LYS A 312 10.16 -21.50 12.54
CA LYS A 312 9.05 -20.72 11.99
C LYS A 312 9.26 -19.26 12.33
N ARG A 313 9.30 -18.41 11.30
CA ARG A 313 9.62 -16.98 11.43
C ARG A 313 8.63 -16.13 10.62
N LYS A 314 8.34 -14.93 11.11
CA LYS A 314 7.50 -13.96 10.42
C LYS A 314 8.33 -12.79 9.93
N TYR A 315 7.94 -12.24 8.78
CA TYR A 315 8.53 -11.07 8.17
C TYR A 315 7.40 -10.15 7.73
N TYR A 316 7.68 -8.85 7.67
CA TYR A 316 6.73 -7.87 7.15
C TYR A 316 7.36 -6.97 6.09
N ALA A 317 6.52 -6.44 5.22
CA ALA A 317 6.87 -5.45 4.21
C ALA A 317 5.92 -4.26 4.36
N GLU A 318 6.47 -3.09 4.70
CA GLU A 318 5.68 -1.86 4.85
C GLU A 318 5.50 -1.14 3.51
N PHE A 319 4.34 -0.52 3.34
CA PHE A 319 4.05 0.37 2.22
C PHE A 319 3.01 1.42 2.63
N GLU A 320 2.87 2.46 1.81
CA GLU A 320 1.89 3.53 2.01
C GLU A 320 0.92 3.60 0.83
N ILE A 321 -0.31 3.99 1.13
CA ILE A 321 -1.27 4.45 0.14
C ILE A 321 -1.38 5.97 0.25
N GLY A 322 -1.18 6.67 -0.86
CA GLY A 322 -1.13 8.12 -0.90
C GLY A 322 -0.86 8.67 -2.29
N LYS A 323 -0.08 9.75 -2.37
CA LYS A 323 0.25 10.35 -3.66
C LYS A 323 1.36 9.53 -4.34
N SER A 324 1.00 8.77 -5.37
CA SER A 324 1.93 7.97 -6.15
C SER A 324 1.68 8.06 -7.66
N ILE A 325 2.71 7.73 -8.43
CA ILE A 325 2.62 7.54 -9.89
C ILE A 325 2.12 6.13 -10.25
N TYR A 326 2.19 5.19 -9.31
CA TYR A 326 1.71 3.82 -9.47
C TYR A 326 0.22 3.77 -9.17
N THR A 327 -0.58 3.78 -10.22
CA THR A 327 -2.06 3.84 -10.20
C THR A 327 -2.63 2.62 -10.92
N LYS A 328 -3.94 2.39 -10.83
CA LYS A 328 -4.62 1.39 -11.67
C LYS A 328 -4.38 1.58 -13.17
N TYR A 329 -4.27 2.83 -13.62
CA TYR A 329 -4.12 3.16 -15.04
C TYR A 329 -2.66 3.33 -15.48
N SER A 330 -1.73 3.40 -14.53
CA SER A 330 -0.28 3.39 -14.73
C SER A 330 0.38 2.52 -13.65
N PRO A 331 0.17 1.19 -13.69
CA PRO A 331 0.69 0.29 -12.65
C PRO A 331 2.22 0.25 -12.60
N TYR A 332 2.87 0.69 -13.68
CA TYR A 332 4.32 0.73 -13.81
C TYR A 332 4.92 2.14 -13.66
N GLY A 333 4.09 3.17 -13.44
CA GLY A 333 4.54 4.56 -13.26
C GLY A 333 4.92 5.31 -14.55
N TYR A 334 4.70 4.72 -15.73
CA TYR A 334 4.97 5.35 -17.01
C TYR A 334 3.76 6.13 -17.55
N GLU A 335 3.98 7.34 -18.07
CA GLU A 335 2.96 8.08 -18.84
C GLU A 335 2.60 7.32 -20.12
N LYS A 336 1.36 7.38 -20.62
CA LYS A 336 0.99 6.67 -21.85
C LYS A 336 1.76 7.17 -23.08
N LEU A 337 2.17 6.27 -23.97
CA LEU A 337 2.91 6.56 -25.21
C LEU A 337 2.29 7.72 -26.02
N GLN A 338 0.96 7.72 -26.15
CA GLN A 338 0.22 8.73 -26.94
C GLN A 338 0.24 10.14 -26.32
N ARG A 339 0.62 10.26 -25.05
CA ARG A 339 0.70 11.55 -24.34
C ARG A 339 2.11 12.11 -24.28
N LEU A 340 3.11 11.38 -24.78
CA LEU A 340 4.46 11.88 -24.86
C LEU A 340 4.53 13.04 -25.88
N PRO A 341 5.21 14.15 -25.57
CA PRO A 341 5.26 15.30 -26.48
C PRO A 341 5.96 14.94 -27.79
N LYS A 342 5.69 15.71 -28.85
CA LYS A 342 6.39 15.58 -30.14
C LYS A 342 7.89 15.86 -29.98
N GLU A 343 8.22 16.90 -29.21
CA GLU A 343 9.59 17.23 -28.80
C GLU A 343 9.97 16.46 -27.53
N TYR A 344 10.19 15.15 -27.67
CA TYR A 344 10.59 14.29 -26.56
C TYR A 344 12.09 14.31 -26.37
N THR A 345 12.58 15.30 -25.60
CA THR A 345 14.02 15.51 -25.39
C THR A 345 14.64 14.51 -24.42
N LYS A 346 15.98 14.31 -24.49
CA LYS A 346 16.75 13.46 -23.55
C LYS A 346 16.38 13.72 -22.09
N LYS A 347 16.27 15.00 -21.71
CA LYS A 347 15.94 15.41 -20.34
C LYS A 347 14.55 14.96 -19.91
N ILE A 348 13.57 14.97 -20.82
CA ILE A 348 12.21 14.51 -20.53
C ILE A 348 12.21 12.98 -20.40
N ALA A 349 12.89 12.28 -21.31
CA ALA A 349 13.00 10.82 -21.26
C ALA A 349 13.65 10.33 -19.95
N ILE A 350 14.76 10.93 -19.52
CA ILE A 350 15.41 10.60 -18.23
C ILE A 350 14.45 10.84 -17.06
N LYS A 351 13.74 11.97 -17.05
CA LYS A 351 12.78 12.31 -15.99
C LYS A 351 11.61 11.33 -15.95
N ASN A 352 11.22 10.78 -17.09
CA ASN A 352 10.17 9.79 -17.24
C ASN A 352 10.64 8.35 -16.97
N ASP A 353 11.88 8.19 -16.48
CA ASP A 353 12.47 6.89 -16.14
C ASP A 353 12.70 5.97 -17.35
N ASP A 354 12.73 6.53 -18.56
CA ASP A 354 13.08 5.80 -19.77
C ASP A 354 14.56 5.39 -19.72
N VAL A 355 14.88 4.22 -20.25
CA VAL A 355 16.26 3.89 -20.64
C VAL A 355 16.62 4.73 -21.86
N VAL A 356 17.58 5.63 -21.71
CA VAL A 356 18.01 6.50 -22.81
C VAL A 356 19.22 5.91 -23.52
N LEU A 357 19.07 5.66 -24.81
CA LEU A 357 20.10 5.10 -25.67
C LEU A 357 20.51 6.13 -26.72
N ILE A 358 21.77 6.57 -26.70
CA ILE A 358 22.28 7.58 -27.64
C ILE A 358 23.22 6.90 -28.63
N GLU A 359 22.97 7.06 -29.92
CA GLU A 359 23.79 6.46 -30.95
C GLU A 359 25.22 7.02 -30.94
N GLY A 360 26.19 6.23 -30.46
CA GLY A 360 27.58 6.64 -30.32
C GLY A 360 27.85 7.53 -29.10
N GLY A 361 26.93 7.59 -28.14
CA GLY A 361 27.07 8.34 -26.90
C GLY A 361 26.81 7.49 -25.67
N GLU A 362 26.80 8.16 -24.50
CA GLU A 362 26.52 7.53 -23.21
C GLU A 362 25.02 7.22 -23.06
N THR A 363 24.74 6.13 -22.35
CA THR A 363 23.40 5.66 -22.00
C THR A 363 23.02 6.12 -20.59
N GLU A 364 21.72 6.27 -20.32
CA GLU A 364 21.20 6.69 -19.01
C GLU A 364 20.10 5.73 -18.53
N ASN A 365 19.87 5.68 -17.22
CA ASN A 365 18.85 4.86 -16.56
C ASN A 365 18.92 3.35 -16.92
N THR A 366 20.11 2.83 -17.22
CA THR A 366 20.29 1.45 -17.68
C THR A 366 19.97 0.40 -16.60
N GLU A 367 19.92 0.81 -15.33
CA GLU A 367 19.40 0.03 -14.21
C GLU A 367 17.96 -0.44 -14.43
N ASN A 368 17.15 0.29 -15.21
CA ASN A 368 15.78 -0.12 -15.53
C ASN A 368 15.75 -1.34 -16.46
N ILE A 369 16.78 -1.56 -17.28
CA ILE A 369 16.95 -2.82 -18.03
C ILE A 369 17.09 -3.98 -17.05
N LYS A 370 18.00 -3.84 -16.07
CA LYS A 370 18.24 -4.88 -15.06
C LYS A 370 16.98 -5.16 -14.25
N LYS A 371 16.31 -4.11 -13.75
CA LYS A 371 15.06 -4.25 -13.00
C LYS A 371 13.98 -4.96 -13.81
N PHE A 372 13.81 -4.61 -15.08
CA PHE A 372 12.86 -5.26 -15.96
C PHE A 372 13.15 -6.75 -16.11
N ILE A 373 14.40 -7.15 -16.37
CA ILE A 373 14.75 -8.58 -16.51
C ILE A 373 14.61 -9.34 -15.19
N GLU A 374 14.97 -8.75 -14.04
CA GLU A 374 14.75 -9.37 -12.73
C GLU A 374 13.25 -9.63 -12.49
N ASN A 375 12.38 -8.68 -12.83
CA ASN A 375 10.93 -8.85 -12.71
C ASN A 375 10.39 -9.91 -13.68
N VAL A 376 10.91 -9.98 -14.90
CA VAL A 376 10.56 -11.01 -15.89
C VAL A 376 10.93 -12.42 -15.39
N ASP A 377 12.15 -12.62 -14.86
CA ASP A 377 12.57 -13.93 -14.31
C ASP A 377 11.69 -14.35 -13.12
N LEU A 378 11.29 -13.38 -12.31
CA LEU A 378 10.35 -13.56 -11.20
C LEU A 378 8.92 -13.89 -11.67
N GLY A 379 8.61 -13.73 -12.96
CA GLY A 379 7.30 -14.03 -13.52
C GLY A 379 6.21 -13.01 -13.18
N ILE A 380 6.60 -11.82 -12.70
CA ILE A 380 5.66 -10.74 -12.35
C ILE A 380 5.53 -9.72 -13.48
N PRO A 381 4.40 -9.00 -13.56
CA PRO A 381 4.22 -7.98 -14.58
C PRO A 381 5.33 -6.93 -14.53
N ALA A 382 5.86 -6.53 -15.69
CA ALA A 382 6.98 -5.60 -15.78
C ALA A 382 6.84 -4.71 -17.02
N PHE A 383 7.44 -3.52 -16.98
CA PHE A 383 7.42 -2.59 -18.10
C PHE A 383 8.79 -1.93 -18.28
N LEU A 384 9.19 -1.76 -19.54
CA LEU A 384 10.42 -1.08 -19.93
C LEU A 384 10.09 -0.13 -21.08
N ARG A 385 10.44 1.16 -20.92
CA ARG A 385 10.51 2.09 -22.05
C ARG A 385 11.96 2.41 -22.37
N MET A 386 12.32 2.30 -23.65
CA MET A 386 13.61 2.69 -24.19
C MET A 386 13.40 3.81 -25.19
N THR A 387 14.15 4.89 -25.05
CA THR A 387 14.13 6.03 -25.97
C THR A 387 15.50 6.16 -26.63
N ARG A 388 15.54 5.95 -27.95
CA ARG A 388 16.74 5.98 -28.78
C ARG A 388 16.83 7.31 -29.52
N TYR A 389 17.95 8.01 -29.35
CA TYR A 389 18.30 9.21 -30.10
C TYR A 389 19.33 8.85 -31.17
N LEU A 390 18.94 8.94 -32.43
CA LEU A 390 19.79 8.63 -33.58
C LEU A 390 20.61 9.86 -33.98
N LYS A 391 21.73 9.64 -34.68
CA LYS A 391 22.64 10.72 -35.12
C LYS A 391 21.98 11.72 -36.08
N ASN A 392 20.97 11.28 -36.83
CA ASN A 392 20.21 12.13 -37.73
C ASN A 392 19.13 12.99 -37.02
N GLY A 393 19.03 12.89 -35.69
CA GLY A 393 18.05 13.61 -34.87
C GLY A 393 16.73 12.88 -34.68
N ASP A 394 16.55 11.72 -35.31
CA ASP A 394 15.35 10.90 -35.14
C ASP A 394 15.25 10.33 -33.73
N ILE A 395 14.02 10.23 -33.22
CA ILE A 395 13.72 9.65 -31.92
C ILE A 395 12.83 8.42 -32.12
N LEU A 396 13.28 7.29 -31.58
CA LEU A 396 12.55 6.04 -31.56
C LEU A 396 12.20 5.68 -30.12
N ILE A 397 10.94 5.33 -29.86
CA ILE A 397 10.51 4.88 -28.54
C ILE A 397 10.04 3.43 -28.66
N THR A 398 10.62 2.57 -27.83
CA THR A 398 10.27 1.17 -27.72
C THR A 398 9.71 0.92 -26.33
N GLU A 399 8.54 0.28 -26.25
CA GLU A 399 7.96 -0.18 -24.99
C GLU A 399 7.84 -1.69 -25.01
N VAL A 400 8.20 -2.31 -23.89
CA VAL A 400 7.98 -3.74 -23.66
C VAL A 400 7.23 -3.90 -22.35
N GLU A 401 6.05 -4.47 -22.45
CA GLU A 401 5.20 -4.83 -21.31
C GLU A 401 5.18 -6.35 -21.19
N TYR A 402 5.70 -6.88 -20.09
CA TYR A 402 5.62 -8.30 -19.76
C TYR A 402 4.40 -8.54 -18.88
N THR A 403 3.47 -9.37 -19.33
CA THR A 403 2.27 -9.73 -18.59
C THR A 403 1.81 -11.14 -18.96
N LYS A 404 1.41 -11.93 -17.95
CA LYS A 404 0.91 -13.31 -18.14
C LYS A 404 1.82 -14.20 -19.01
N GLY A 405 3.15 -14.05 -18.84
CA GLY A 405 4.12 -14.85 -19.59
C GLY A 405 4.25 -14.48 -21.08
N LYS A 406 3.95 -13.22 -21.43
CA LYS A 406 4.01 -12.68 -22.79
C LYS A 406 4.61 -11.28 -22.79
N TYR A 407 5.21 -10.89 -23.90
CA TYR A 407 5.80 -9.58 -24.14
C TYR A 407 4.97 -8.81 -25.17
N ILE A 408 4.36 -7.71 -24.76
CA ILE A 408 3.68 -6.78 -25.66
C ILE A 408 4.69 -5.70 -26.04
N TYR A 409 5.09 -5.73 -27.30
CA TYR A 409 6.04 -4.80 -27.91
C TYR A 409 5.28 -3.65 -28.56
N ARG A 410 5.71 -2.41 -28.29
CA ARG A 410 5.26 -1.21 -29.01
C ARG A 410 6.46 -0.45 -29.52
N TYR A 411 6.39 -0.01 -30.77
CA TYR A 411 7.45 0.77 -31.41
C TYR A 411 6.84 2.02 -32.02
N ASP A 412 7.30 3.18 -31.56
CA ASP A 412 6.86 4.50 -32.01
C ASP A 412 7.98 5.16 -32.82
N SER A 413 7.68 5.40 -34.09
CA SER A 413 8.55 6.07 -35.05
C SER A 413 8.01 7.42 -35.52
N THR A 414 6.96 7.94 -34.88
CA THR A 414 6.30 9.20 -35.25
C THR A 414 7.18 10.45 -35.11
N ARG A 415 8.34 10.28 -34.46
CA ARG A 415 9.38 11.30 -34.29
C ARG A 415 10.60 11.04 -35.17
N THR A 416 10.40 10.32 -36.27
CA THR A 416 11.43 10.06 -37.29
C THR A 416 11.03 10.66 -38.63
N GLN A 417 11.99 10.85 -39.51
CA GLN A 417 11.73 11.30 -40.89
C GLN A 417 10.88 10.30 -41.69
N LYS A 418 11.01 8.99 -41.43
CA LYS A 418 10.29 7.94 -42.17
C LYS A 418 8.86 7.75 -41.69
N ASP A 419 8.59 8.05 -40.42
CA ASP A 419 7.30 7.91 -39.72
C ASP A 419 6.43 6.75 -40.23
N ILE A 420 6.74 5.54 -39.77
CA ILE A 420 5.91 4.36 -40.04
C ILE A 420 4.76 4.21 -39.01
N GLY A 421 4.52 5.25 -38.20
CA GLY A 421 3.54 5.24 -37.13
C GLY A 421 3.96 4.45 -35.89
N ILE A 422 2.94 4.00 -35.16
CA ILE A 422 3.08 3.15 -33.97
C ILE A 422 2.70 1.72 -34.35
N ILE A 423 3.62 0.79 -34.09
CA ILE A 423 3.42 -0.65 -34.31
C ILE A 423 3.24 -1.32 -32.95
N LYS A 424 2.34 -2.31 -32.88
CA LYS A 424 2.15 -3.20 -31.73
C LYS A 424 2.29 -4.65 -32.16
N LYS A 425 3.13 -5.42 -31.46
CA LYS A 425 3.32 -6.85 -31.66
C LYS A 425 3.31 -7.58 -30.32
N GLU A 426 3.10 -8.88 -30.34
CA GLU A 426 3.13 -9.74 -29.16
C GLU A 426 4.13 -10.86 -29.40
N TYR A 427 4.97 -11.11 -28.40
CA TYR A 427 6.00 -12.14 -28.44
C TYR A 427 5.89 -13.05 -27.22
N PRO A 428 6.06 -14.37 -27.39
CA PRO A 428 6.06 -15.34 -26.31
C PRO A 428 7.40 -15.44 -25.58
N TYR A 429 8.51 -15.10 -26.25
CA TYR A 429 9.85 -15.32 -25.72
C TYR A 429 10.74 -14.09 -25.81
N MET A 430 11.72 -14.07 -24.92
CA MET A 430 12.88 -13.20 -24.96
C MET A 430 14.11 -14.08 -25.12
N ILE A 431 14.93 -13.78 -26.10
CA ILE A 431 16.11 -14.58 -26.47
C ILE A 431 17.35 -13.69 -26.56
N THR A 432 18.52 -14.32 -26.55
CA THR A 432 19.81 -13.64 -26.64
C THR A 432 20.78 -14.39 -27.54
N ASP A 433 21.56 -13.63 -28.32
CA ASP A 433 22.71 -14.16 -29.09
C ASP A 433 24.01 -14.17 -28.27
N GLY A 434 23.94 -13.81 -26.99
CA GLY A 434 25.08 -13.62 -26.09
C GLY A 434 25.61 -12.18 -26.02
N ASN A 435 25.20 -11.31 -26.94
CA ASN A 435 25.57 -9.88 -26.96
C ASN A 435 24.36 -8.95 -26.94
N ASN A 436 23.23 -9.38 -27.50
CA ASN A 436 22.02 -8.61 -27.74
C ASN A 436 20.81 -9.40 -27.27
N VAL A 437 19.79 -8.68 -26.81
CA VAL A 437 18.50 -9.22 -26.40
C VAL A 437 17.43 -8.88 -27.43
N TYR A 438 16.61 -9.87 -27.75
CA TYR A 438 15.54 -9.78 -28.74
C TYR A 438 14.23 -10.34 -28.18
N LEU A 439 13.11 -9.83 -28.67
CA LEU A 439 11.82 -10.51 -28.57
C LEU A 439 11.62 -11.43 -29.76
N SER A 440 11.14 -12.65 -29.52
CA SER A 440 11.01 -13.65 -30.57
C SER A 440 9.85 -14.62 -30.35
N ASN A 441 9.40 -15.22 -31.44
CA ASN A 441 8.50 -16.37 -31.43
C ASN A 441 9.24 -17.70 -31.21
N TRP A 442 10.57 -17.68 -31.21
CA TRP A 442 11.44 -18.81 -30.92
C TRP A 442 11.87 -18.81 -29.46
N SER A 443 11.89 -19.99 -28.84
CA SER A 443 12.34 -20.13 -27.45
C SER A 443 13.85 -20.05 -27.27
N ASN A 444 14.65 -20.13 -28.35
CA ASN A 444 16.09 -19.90 -28.30
C ASN A 444 16.69 -19.34 -29.60
N TRP A 445 17.96 -18.91 -29.49
CA TRP A 445 18.72 -18.30 -30.57
C TRP A 445 19.14 -19.27 -31.69
N GLU A 446 19.50 -20.50 -31.37
CA GLU A 446 19.96 -21.49 -32.37
C GLU A 446 18.83 -21.84 -33.35
N TYR A 447 17.61 -22.06 -32.85
CA TYR A 447 16.43 -22.25 -33.70
C TYR A 447 16.17 -21.01 -34.54
N LYS A 448 16.27 -19.82 -33.95
CA LYS A 448 16.14 -18.57 -34.71
C LYS A 448 17.19 -18.44 -35.83
N GLN A 449 18.42 -18.93 -35.65
CA GLN A 449 19.43 -18.90 -36.71
C GLN A 449 19.16 -19.94 -37.82
N LYS A 450 18.62 -21.11 -37.43
CA LYS A 450 18.29 -22.19 -38.37
C LYS A 450 17.19 -21.78 -39.35
N TYR A 451 16.24 -20.96 -38.93
CA TYR A 451 15.11 -20.53 -39.75
C TYR A 451 15.30 -19.08 -40.19
N GLN A 452 15.44 -18.84 -41.50
CA GLN A 452 15.82 -17.55 -42.12
C GLN A 452 14.73 -16.45 -42.04
N GLY A 453 14.11 -16.24 -40.88
CA GLY A 453 13.18 -15.14 -40.62
C GLY A 453 13.88 -13.81 -40.32
N GLU A 454 13.15 -12.69 -40.47
CA GLU A 454 13.59 -11.38 -39.97
C GLU A 454 14.07 -11.50 -38.52
N ALA A 455 15.11 -10.76 -38.15
CA ALA A 455 15.57 -10.76 -36.76
C ALA A 455 14.41 -10.36 -35.84
N GLY A 456 14.20 -11.12 -34.75
CA GLY A 456 13.32 -10.70 -33.66
C GLY A 456 13.58 -9.25 -33.24
N GLU A 457 12.61 -8.62 -32.58
CA GLU A 457 12.69 -7.20 -32.27
C GLU A 457 13.84 -6.94 -31.29
N HIS A 458 14.87 -6.24 -31.74
CA HIS A 458 16.03 -5.93 -30.93
C HIS A 458 15.66 -4.96 -29.80
N LEU A 459 15.99 -5.31 -28.56
CA LEU A 459 15.72 -4.47 -27.40
C LEU A 459 16.96 -3.69 -26.95
N PHE A 460 18.04 -4.37 -26.59
CA PHE A 460 19.27 -3.75 -26.08
C PHE A 460 20.45 -4.73 -26.21
N SER A 461 21.65 -4.22 -25.96
CA SER A 461 22.93 -4.93 -26.10
C SER A 461 23.82 -4.75 -24.88
N LYS A 462 24.80 -5.62 -24.71
CA LYS A 462 25.89 -5.48 -23.72
C LYS A 462 26.59 -4.12 -23.80
N ALA A 463 26.68 -3.55 -25.00
CA ALA A 463 27.30 -2.25 -25.21
C ALA A 463 26.50 -1.09 -24.56
N ASN A 464 25.28 -1.34 -24.08
CA ASN A 464 24.47 -0.33 -23.41
C ASN A 464 24.80 -0.14 -21.92
N GLY A 465 25.81 -0.85 -21.37
CA GLY A 465 26.33 -0.64 -20.02
C GLY A 465 26.33 -1.90 -19.16
N GLU A 466 26.90 -1.81 -17.95
CA GLU A 466 27.05 -2.96 -17.04
C GLU A 466 25.72 -3.62 -16.66
N CYS A 467 24.67 -2.83 -16.44
CA CYS A 467 23.32 -3.34 -16.18
C CYS A 467 22.76 -4.13 -17.38
N ALA A 468 23.05 -3.69 -18.61
CA ALA A 468 22.67 -4.41 -19.82
C ALA A 468 23.49 -5.69 -20.00
N MET A 469 24.78 -5.67 -19.61
CA MET A 469 25.61 -6.88 -19.59
C MET A 469 25.04 -7.95 -18.67
N TYR A 470 24.70 -7.56 -17.43
CA TYR A 470 24.04 -8.46 -16.48
C TYR A 470 22.71 -9.00 -17.05
N ALA A 471 21.88 -8.11 -17.59
CA ALA A 471 20.59 -8.47 -18.18
C ALA A 471 20.72 -9.48 -19.32
N VAL A 472 21.74 -9.36 -20.18
CA VAL A 472 22.00 -10.31 -21.28
C VAL A 472 22.31 -11.72 -20.75
N GLU A 473 23.08 -11.83 -19.65
CA GLU A 473 23.37 -13.13 -19.01
C GLU A 473 22.11 -13.71 -18.33
N GLU A 474 21.30 -12.89 -17.67
CA GLU A 474 20.04 -13.36 -17.07
C GLU A 474 19.04 -13.82 -18.14
N VAL A 475 18.94 -13.10 -19.27
CA VAL A 475 18.10 -13.54 -20.41
C VAL A 475 18.58 -14.89 -20.95
N LYS A 476 19.88 -15.18 -20.92
CA LYS A 476 20.38 -16.50 -21.31
C LYS A 476 19.83 -17.59 -20.39
N HIS A 477 19.83 -17.37 -19.08
CA HIS A 477 19.24 -18.32 -18.11
C HIS A 477 17.73 -18.48 -18.28
N ILE A 478 17.01 -17.38 -18.53
CA ILE A 478 15.57 -17.40 -18.83
C ILE A 478 15.30 -18.22 -20.10
N MET A 479 16.07 -17.99 -21.16
CA MET A 479 15.98 -18.69 -22.45
C MET A 479 16.27 -20.20 -22.30
N GLU A 480 17.30 -20.57 -21.53
CA GLU A 480 17.64 -21.97 -21.23
C GLU A 480 16.50 -22.68 -20.49
N LYS A 481 15.84 -22.01 -19.53
CA LYS A 481 14.69 -22.54 -18.79
C LYS A 481 13.50 -22.86 -19.71
N TYR A 482 13.24 -22.03 -20.73
CA TYR A 482 12.21 -22.30 -21.73
C TYR A 482 12.61 -23.43 -22.69
N SER A 483 13.89 -23.53 -23.04
CA SER A 483 14.42 -24.53 -23.98
C SER A 483 14.41 -25.97 -23.43
N GLN A 484 14.32 -26.13 -22.10
CA GLN A 484 14.20 -27.45 -21.45
C GLN A 484 12.79 -28.05 -21.54
N GLY A 485 11.78 -27.30 -21.99
CA GLY A 485 10.45 -27.81 -22.28
C GLY A 485 10.33 -28.44 -23.68
N SER A 486 9.34 -29.30 -23.89
CA SER A 486 9.02 -29.89 -25.21
C SER A 486 8.45 -28.87 -26.23
N THR A 487 8.25 -27.62 -25.80
CA THR A 487 7.62 -26.55 -26.58
C THR A 487 8.69 -25.61 -27.11
N VAL A 488 8.89 -25.63 -28.43
CA VAL A 488 9.94 -24.84 -29.11
C VAL A 488 9.37 -23.56 -29.72
N TYR A 489 8.03 -23.51 -29.86
CA TYR A 489 7.32 -22.47 -30.60
C TYR A 489 5.93 -22.22 -29.99
N ARG A 490 5.53 -20.95 -29.89
CA ARG A 490 4.18 -20.55 -29.45
C ARG A 490 3.57 -19.64 -30.50
N ILE A 491 2.39 -20.02 -30.99
CA ILE A 491 1.66 -19.25 -31.99
C ILE A 491 0.20 -19.11 -31.62
N LYS A 492 -0.37 -17.95 -31.95
CA LYS A 492 -1.80 -17.71 -31.89
C LYS A 492 -2.41 -17.97 -33.27
N ILE A 493 -3.33 -18.93 -33.36
CA ILE A 493 -4.16 -19.21 -34.53
C ILE A 493 -5.57 -18.73 -34.19
N LYS A 494 -6.09 -17.72 -34.89
CA LYS A 494 -7.36 -17.03 -34.55
C LYS A 494 -7.33 -16.53 -33.09
N ASP A 495 -8.27 -16.99 -32.25
CA ASP A 495 -8.33 -16.69 -30.82
C ASP A 495 -7.75 -17.80 -29.93
N GLN A 496 -7.14 -18.83 -30.54
CA GLN A 496 -6.59 -19.96 -29.83
C GLN A 496 -5.07 -19.98 -29.89
N GLU A 497 -4.45 -20.34 -28.77
CA GLU A 497 -3.00 -20.46 -28.65
C GLU A 497 -2.58 -21.90 -28.81
N TYR A 498 -1.52 -22.10 -29.56
CA TYR A 498 -0.98 -23.40 -29.85
C TYR A 498 0.50 -23.45 -29.46
N TYR A 499 0.83 -24.58 -28.86
CA TYR A 499 2.13 -24.87 -28.27
C TYR A 499 2.62 -26.14 -28.95
N PHE A 500 3.63 -26.03 -29.81
CA PHE A 500 4.10 -27.16 -30.60
C PHE A 500 5.61 -27.32 -30.54
N SER A 501 6.04 -28.58 -30.66
CA SER A 501 7.35 -28.92 -31.17
C SER A 501 7.31 -28.93 -32.70
N GLU A 502 8.47 -28.86 -33.37
CA GLU A 502 8.59 -29.06 -34.83
C GLU A 502 7.83 -30.32 -35.29
N GLN A 503 7.94 -31.40 -34.51
CA GLN A 503 7.27 -32.68 -34.77
C GLN A 503 5.74 -32.58 -34.70
N THR A 504 5.19 -31.87 -33.71
CA THR A 504 3.73 -31.70 -33.58
C THR A 504 3.15 -30.85 -34.72
N ALA A 505 3.88 -29.83 -35.18
CA ALA A 505 3.46 -29.03 -36.32
C ALA A 505 3.48 -29.84 -37.63
N ILE A 506 4.54 -30.63 -37.84
CA ILE A 506 4.66 -31.61 -38.94
C ILE A 506 3.45 -32.56 -38.96
N GLU A 507 3.09 -33.14 -37.81
CA GLU A 507 1.94 -34.03 -37.69
C GLU A 507 0.61 -33.36 -38.06
N GLN A 508 0.41 -32.09 -37.69
CA GLN A 508 -0.81 -31.36 -38.04
C GLN A 508 -0.90 -31.06 -39.53
N VAL A 509 0.20 -30.65 -40.16
CA VAL A 509 0.26 -30.40 -41.60
C VAL A 509 0.00 -31.69 -42.37
N LEU A 510 0.65 -32.80 -41.98
CA LEU A 510 0.42 -34.11 -42.58
C LEU A 510 -1.06 -34.53 -42.46
N LYS A 511 -1.71 -34.24 -41.32
CA LYS A 511 -3.17 -34.47 -41.16
C LYS A 511 -4.01 -33.59 -42.08
N LEU A 512 -3.66 -32.31 -42.24
CA LEU A 512 -4.38 -31.39 -43.13
C LEU A 512 -4.24 -31.78 -44.60
N GLU A 513 -3.04 -32.13 -45.05
CA GLU A 513 -2.81 -32.54 -46.44
C GLU A 513 -3.46 -33.90 -46.76
N LYS A 514 -3.50 -34.83 -45.79
CA LYS A 514 -4.30 -36.07 -45.93
C LYS A 514 -5.79 -35.77 -46.12
N ARG A 515 -6.34 -34.75 -45.42
CA ARG A 515 -7.75 -34.35 -45.60
C ARG A 515 -8.03 -33.74 -46.98
N LYS A 516 -7.02 -33.19 -47.64
CA LYS A 516 -7.13 -32.68 -49.03
C LYS A 516 -7.08 -33.81 -50.08
N GLY A 517 -6.90 -35.07 -49.67
CA GLY A 517 -6.93 -36.24 -50.54
C GLY A 517 -5.56 -36.68 -51.08
N HIS A 518 -4.47 -36.07 -50.61
CA HIS A 518 -3.11 -36.45 -51.01
C HIS A 518 -2.66 -37.77 -50.35
N ILE A 519 -1.92 -38.61 -51.08
CA ILE A 519 -1.49 -39.95 -50.66
C ILE A 519 0.04 -39.99 -50.57
N ASN A 520 0.58 -40.73 -49.59
CA ASN A 520 2.03 -40.88 -49.34
C ASN A 520 2.75 -39.52 -49.29
N ILE A 521 2.27 -38.70 -48.37
CA ILE A 521 2.72 -37.33 -48.16
C ILE A 521 4.01 -37.33 -47.33
N GLU A 522 5.05 -36.70 -47.85
CA GLU A 522 6.31 -36.46 -47.17
C GLU A 522 6.58 -34.95 -47.11
N ILE A 523 7.01 -34.49 -45.95
CA ILE A 523 7.49 -33.12 -45.77
C ILE A 523 8.99 -33.14 -45.99
N THR A 524 9.44 -32.42 -47.02
CA THR A 524 10.85 -32.42 -47.45
C THR A 524 11.63 -31.20 -46.98
N ASP A 525 10.93 -30.10 -46.69
CA ASP A 525 11.53 -28.87 -46.18
C ASP A 525 10.49 -28.02 -45.45
N ILE A 526 10.93 -27.22 -44.48
CA ILE A 526 10.10 -26.24 -43.77
C ILE A 526 10.90 -24.95 -43.54
N ILE A 527 10.40 -23.83 -44.07
CA ILE A 527 10.92 -22.50 -43.81
C ILE A 527 9.94 -21.77 -42.89
N TRP A 528 10.40 -21.41 -41.70
CA TRP A 528 9.58 -20.74 -40.71
C TRP A 528 9.83 -19.23 -40.71
N HIS A 529 8.77 -18.45 -40.51
CA HIS A 529 8.83 -17.00 -40.39
C HIS A 529 8.36 -16.51 -39.02
N ASP A 530 9.01 -15.45 -38.54
CA ASP A 530 8.72 -14.82 -37.25
C ASP A 530 7.35 -14.14 -37.20
N ASN A 531 6.63 -13.98 -38.31
CA ASN A 531 5.27 -13.47 -38.33
C ASN A 531 4.19 -14.56 -38.11
N GLY A 532 4.61 -15.82 -37.88
CA GLY A 532 3.69 -16.93 -37.73
C GLY A 532 3.33 -17.65 -39.03
N GLU A 533 3.96 -17.30 -40.15
CA GLU A 533 3.85 -18.06 -41.40
C GLU A 533 4.94 -19.13 -41.44
N PHE A 534 4.66 -20.27 -42.07
CA PHE A 534 5.70 -21.21 -42.44
C PHE A 534 5.39 -21.82 -43.81
N LEU A 535 6.43 -21.93 -44.62
CA LEU A 535 6.39 -22.59 -45.91
C LEU A 535 6.77 -24.05 -45.69
N ILE A 536 5.95 -24.96 -46.20
CA ILE A 536 6.31 -26.38 -46.24
C ILE A 536 6.42 -26.82 -47.67
N LYS A 537 7.54 -27.48 -47.98
CA LYS A 537 7.70 -28.21 -49.22
C LYS A 537 7.17 -29.63 -49.01
N VAL A 538 6.01 -29.90 -49.60
CA VAL A 538 5.33 -31.18 -49.53
C VAL A 538 5.57 -31.95 -50.82
N VAL A 539 5.94 -33.22 -50.71
CA VAL A 539 5.95 -34.17 -51.82
C VAL A 539 4.85 -35.19 -51.56
N SER A 540 4.03 -35.48 -52.57
CA SER A 540 3.02 -36.52 -52.50
C SER A 540 3.10 -37.38 -53.77
N GLU A 541 2.60 -38.61 -53.70
CA GLU A 541 2.68 -39.55 -54.82
C GLU A 541 1.94 -39.05 -56.07
N ASP A 542 0.86 -38.29 -55.86
CA ASP A 542 0.08 -37.62 -56.89
C ASP A 542 0.70 -36.31 -57.40
N ARG A 543 1.74 -35.77 -56.74
CA ARG A 543 2.47 -34.55 -57.11
C ARG A 543 3.99 -34.72 -56.95
N LYS A 544 4.58 -35.45 -57.91
CA LYS A 544 5.99 -35.89 -57.91
C LYS A 544 7.05 -34.78 -57.86
N GLU A 545 6.76 -33.57 -58.32
CA GLU A 545 7.74 -32.46 -58.32
C GLU A 545 7.86 -31.74 -56.96
N GLY A 546 6.99 -32.10 -56.00
CA GLY A 546 6.85 -31.37 -54.75
C GLY A 546 6.24 -29.98 -54.99
N TYR A 547 5.45 -29.51 -54.03
CA TYR A 547 4.90 -28.16 -54.06
C TYR A 547 5.19 -27.48 -52.73
N THR A 548 5.59 -26.21 -52.82
CA THR A 548 5.74 -25.35 -51.66
C THR A 548 4.37 -24.74 -51.35
N THR A 549 3.82 -25.08 -50.20
CA THR A 549 2.61 -24.44 -49.68
C THR A 549 2.99 -23.48 -48.58
N VAL A 550 2.58 -22.23 -48.73
CA VAL A 550 2.55 -21.29 -47.61
C VAL A 550 1.39 -21.72 -46.72
N TYR A 551 1.70 -22.21 -45.53
CA TYR A 551 0.69 -22.29 -44.49
C TYR A 551 0.74 -20.96 -43.76
N LYS A 552 -0.29 -20.16 -44.01
CA LYS A 552 -0.62 -19.07 -43.11
C LYS A 552 -1.38 -19.68 -41.97
N LEU A 553 -1.00 -19.35 -40.74
CA LEU A 553 -1.81 -19.66 -39.57
C LEU A 553 -3.04 -18.73 -39.43
N TYR A 554 -3.44 -18.15 -40.56
CA TYR A 554 -4.68 -17.43 -40.79
C TYR A 554 -5.41 -18.11 -41.96
N GLU A 555 -6.33 -19.01 -41.65
CA GLU A 555 -7.55 -19.28 -42.42
C GLU A 555 -8.61 -19.98 -41.56
#